data_AF-A0A7K4C9J4-F1
#
_entry.id   AF-A0A7K4C9J4-F1
#
_cell.length_a   1.000
_cell.length_b   1.000
_cell.length_c   1.000
_cell.angle_alpha   90.00
_cell.angle_beta   90.00
_cell.angle_gamma   90.00
#
_symmetry.space_group_name_H-M   'P 1'
#
loop_
_entity.id
_entity.type
_entity.pdbx_description
1 polymer ?
#
loop_
_entity_poly.entity_id
_entity_poly.type
_entity_poly.pdbx_seq_one_letter_code
_entity_poly.pdbx_strand_id
1 'polypeptide(L)'
;MSLQSPGNLACSLLLIACLAGAGCTSAVFGDVTYTGNELHVAITNSGVETEAWVQVTVFELKDFHQEEVQSIQQEIVLKNGSNEIVIPAKLAPGRYKLYLYILKPGERQTATIRDIVV
;
A
#
# COMPACT_ATOMS: atom_id res chain seq x y z
N MET A 1 -43.18 -1.78 24.07
CA MET A 1 -42.57 -0.71 23.25
C MET A 1 -41.56 0.01 24.14
N SER A 2 -40.28 -0.34 24.04
CA SER A 2 -39.22 0.26 24.85
C SER A 2 -38.91 1.66 24.34
N LEU A 3 -39.09 2.68 25.18
CA LEU A 3 -38.63 4.04 24.93
C LEU A 3 -37.10 4.03 24.87
N GLN A 4 -36.53 4.24 23.68
CA GLN A 4 -35.10 4.57 23.54
C GLN A 4 -34.85 5.95 24.16
N SER A 5 -33.97 6.00 25.16
CA SER A 5 -33.48 7.24 25.77
C SER A 5 -32.86 8.16 24.69
N PRO A 6 -33.16 9.47 24.68
CA PRO A 6 -32.62 10.41 23.68
C PRO A 6 -31.09 10.50 23.69
N GLY A 7 -30.43 10.14 24.80
CA GLY A 7 -28.96 10.07 24.89
C GLY A 7 -28.35 8.91 24.09
N ASN A 8 -29.06 7.80 23.92
CA ASN A 8 -28.56 6.64 23.18
C ASN A 8 -28.63 6.86 21.66
N LEU A 9 -29.65 7.56 21.17
CA LEU A 9 -29.80 7.92 19.76
C LEU A 9 -28.72 8.92 19.31
N ALA A 10 -28.39 9.91 20.14
CA ALA A 10 -27.33 10.87 19.84
C ALA A 10 -25.94 10.20 19.76
N CYS A 11 -25.63 9.30 20.69
CA CYS A 11 -24.39 8.52 20.65
C CYS A 11 -24.30 7.61 19.42
N SER A 12 -25.38 6.95 19.03
CA SER A 12 -25.40 6.09 17.83
C SER A 12 -25.23 6.90 16.54
N LEU A 13 -25.85 8.08 16.42
CA LEU A 13 -25.67 8.96 15.26
C LEU A 13 -24.23 9.50 15.16
N LEU A 14 -23.62 9.84 16.29
CA LEU A 14 -22.22 10.30 16.33
C LEU A 14 -21.26 9.18 15.90
N LEU A 15 -21.49 7.95 16.35
CA LEU A 15 -20.70 6.78 15.93
C LEU A 15 -20.81 6.50 14.43
N ILE A 16 -22.01 6.61 13.85
CA ILE A 16 -22.22 6.44 12.39
C ILE A 16 -21.52 7.55 11.60
N ALA A 17 -21.58 8.80 12.08
CA ALA A 17 -20.88 9.92 11.45
C ALA A 17 -19.34 9.75 11.50
N CYS A 18 -18.80 9.23 12.61
CA CYS A 18 -17.36 8.95 12.74
C CYS A 18 -16.89 7.83 11.79
N LEU A 19 -17.73 6.83 11.50
CA LEU A 19 -17.40 5.74 10.59
C LEU A 19 -17.36 6.18 9.11
N ALA A 20 -18.14 7.20 8.73
CA ALA A 20 -18.13 7.75 7.38
C ALA A 20 -16.86 8.54 7.03
N GLY A 21 -16.05 8.90 8.04
CA GLY A 21 -14.79 9.65 7.88
C GLY A 21 -13.54 8.76 7.71
N ALA A 22 -13.69 7.43 7.76
CA ALA A 22 -12.59 6.51 7.49
C ALA A 22 -12.25 6.57 6.00
N GLY A 23 -11.37 7.50 5.62
CA GLY A 23 -10.99 7.70 4.21
C GLY A 23 -10.50 6.40 3.59
N CYS A 24 -11.25 5.91 2.60
CA CYS A 24 -10.93 4.71 1.84
C CYS A 24 -9.77 5.02 0.90
N THR A 25 -8.66 4.30 1.03
CA THR A 25 -7.68 4.20 -0.05
C THR A 25 -8.24 3.25 -1.10
N SER A 26 -8.37 3.70 -2.35
CA SER A 26 -8.93 2.84 -3.41
C SER A 26 -7.93 1.83 -3.96
N ALA A 27 -6.63 1.96 -3.66
CA ALA A 27 -5.59 1.04 -4.12
C ALA A 27 -4.82 0.41 -2.96
N VAL A 28 -4.58 -0.89 -3.02
CA VAL A 28 -3.95 -1.68 -1.95
C VAL A 28 -2.90 -2.62 -2.54
N PHE A 29 -1.77 -2.74 -1.85
CA PHE A 29 -0.73 -3.72 -2.18
C PHE A 29 -1.16 -5.14 -1.78
N GLY A 30 -1.00 -6.08 -2.71
CA GLY A 30 -1.08 -7.51 -2.47
C GLY A 30 0.29 -8.10 -2.09
N ASP A 31 0.58 -9.25 -2.70
CA ASP A 31 1.86 -9.94 -2.55
C ASP A 31 2.98 -9.25 -3.32
N VAL A 32 4.21 -9.43 -2.82
CA VAL A 32 5.44 -8.97 -3.45
C VAL A 32 6.38 -10.16 -3.56
N THR A 33 6.81 -10.48 -4.77
CA THR A 33 7.75 -11.58 -5.03
C THR A 33 8.98 -11.06 -5.75
N TYR A 34 10.11 -11.75 -5.56
CA TYR A 34 11.36 -11.45 -6.25
C TYR A 34 11.72 -12.63 -7.14
N THR A 35 11.91 -12.38 -8.44
CA THR A 35 12.33 -13.38 -9.42
C THR A 35 13.05 -12.69 -10.57
N GLY A 36 14.07 -13.33 -11.13
CA GLY A 36 14.73 -12.80 -12.34
C GLY A 36 15.41 -11.43 -12.21
N ASN A 37 15.78 -11.00 -11.00
CA ASN A 37 16.25 -9.63 -10.68
C ASN A 37 15.17 -8.54 -10.81
N GLU A 38 13.93 -8.92 -10.57
CA GLU A 38 12.77 -8.04 -10.65
C GLU A 38 11.87 -8.27 -9.43
N LEU A 39 11.28 -7.19 -8.94
CA LEU A 39 10.21 -7.20 -7.95
C LEU A 39 8.88 -7.18 -8.68
N HIS A 40 8.08 -8.21 -8.45
CA HIS A 40 6.70 -8.30 -8.91
C HIS A 40 5.80 -7.87 -7.77
N VAL A 41 5.07 -6.78 -7.95
CA VAL A 41 4.21 -6.20 -6.92
C VAL A 41 2.77 -6.23 -7.40
N ALA A 42 1.93 -6.99 -6.72
CA ALA A 42 0.50 -7.03 -6.99
C ALA A 42 -0.18 -5.80 -6.36
N ILE A 43 -1.09 -5.16 -7.11
CA ILE A 43 -1.88 -4.03 -6.64
C ILE A 43 -3.34 -4.24 -7.03
N THR A 44 -4.25 -4.15 -6.06
CA THR A 44 -5.69 -4.14 -6.34
C THR A 44 -6.21 -2.71 -6.22
N ASN A 45 -6.84 -2.20 -7.28
CA ASN A 45 -7.51 -0.89 -7.29
C ASN A 45 -9.04 -1.08 -7.38
N SER A 46 -9.76 -0.74 -6.32
CA SER A 46 -11.23 -0.74 -6.31
C SER A 46 -11.83 0.58 -6.84
N GLY A 47 -10.99 1.59 -7.11
CA GLY A 47 -11.39 2.89 -7.63
C GLY A 47 -11.51 2.95 -9.14
N VAL A 48 -11.74 4.15 -9.66
CA VAL A 48 -11.67 4.42 -11.10
C VAL A 48 -10.24 4.29 -11.60
N GLU A 49 -10.09 4.07 -12.91
CA GLU A 49 -8.77 4.07 -13.53
C GLU A 49 -8.10 5.45 -13.35
N THR A 50 -6.82 5.44 -12.95
CA THR A 50 -6.11 6.68 -12.62
C THR A 50 -4.59 6.54 -12.77
N GLU A 51 -3.92 7.63 -13.09
CA GLU A 51 -2.46 7.74 -13.05
C GLU A 51 -1.98 7.76 -11.59
N ALA A 52 -0.91 7.02 -11.33
CA ALA A 52 -0.31 6.92 -10.02
C ALA A 52 1.21 6.72 -10.14
N TRP A 53 1.90 6.91 -9.02
CA TRP A 53 3.30 6.49 -8.90
C TRP A 53 3.41 5.41 -7.85
N VAL A 54 4.20 4.38 -8.15
CA VAL A 54 4.64 3.42 -7.17
C VAL A 54 6.10 3.67 -6.86
N GLN A 55 6.37 3.95 -5.59
CA GLN A 55 7.72 4.09 -5.07
C GLN A 55 8.08 2.87 -4.25
N VAL A 56 9.25 2.30 -4.50
CA VAL A 56 9.83 1.21 -3.71
C VAL A 56 11.21 1.61 -3.26
N THR A 57 11.43 1.58 -1.95
CA THR A 57 12.75 1.77 -1.35
C THR A 57 13.17 0.43 -0.72
N VAL A 58 14.33 -0.06 -1.14
CA VAL A 58 14.89 -1.36 -0.78
C VAL A 58 15.99 -1.15 0.24
N PHE A 59 15.87 -1.81 1.38
CA PHE A 59 16.86 -1.82 2.44
C PHE A 59 17.44 -3.22 2.60
N GLU A 60 18.77 -3.35 2.56
CA GLU A 60 19.45 -4.58 2.98
C GLU A 60 19.44 -4.68 4.51
N LEU A 61 19.18 -5.88 5.01
CA LEU A 61 19.21 -6.19 6.43
C LEU A 61 20.49 -6.97 6.75
N LYS A 62 21.47 -6.28 7.33
CA LYS A 62 22.76 -6.85 7.70
C LYS A 62 23.14 -6.39 9.10
N ASP A 63 23.81 -7.22 9.89
CA ASP A 63 24.35 -6.88 11.23
C ASP A 63 23.41 -6.01 12.09
N PHE A 64 22.11 -6.34 12.12
CA PHE A 64 21.05 -5.60 12.83
C PHE A 64 20.82 -4.13 12.41
N HIS A 65 21.30 -3.72 11.24
CA HIS A 65 21.02 -2.42 10.63
C HIS A 65 20.26 -2.57 9.30
N GLN A 66 19.65 -1.46 8.87
CA GLN A 66 19.01 -1.30 7.56
C GLN A 66 19.88 -0.35 6.74
N GLU A 67 20.39 -0.81 5.60
CA GLU A 67 21.12 0.03 4.64
C GLU A 67 20.26 0.20 3.38
N GLU A 68 19.95 1.44 3.00
CA GLU A 68 19.24 1.71 1.74
C GLU A 68 20.15 1.36 0.56
N VAL A 69 19.72 0.41 -0.27
CA VAL A 69 20.49 -0.03 -1.45
C VAL A 69 19.91 0.52 -2.75
N GLN A 70 18.61 0.80 -2.79
CA GLN A 70 17.94 1.29 -3.98
C GLN A 70 16.63 2.00 -3.64
N SER A 71 16.32 3.09 -4.36
CA SER A 71 15.01 3.74 -4.31
C SER A 71 14.54 4.01 -5.73
N ILE A 72 13.35 3.50 -6.08
CA ILE A 72 12.80 3.52 -7.43
C ILE A 72 11.41 4.09 -7.36
N GLN A 73 11.08 4.97 -8.30
CA GLN A 73 9.72 5.47 -8.50
C GLN A 73 9.33 5.23 -9.95
N GLN A 74 8.18 4.59 -10.15
CA GLN A 74 7.64 4.26 -11.46
C GLN A 74 6.23 4.81 -11.61
N GLU A 75 5.97 5.49 -12.72
CA GLU A 75 4.63 5.90 -13.12
C GLU A 75 3.84 4.71 -13.66
N ILE A 76 2.58 4.60 -13.27
CA ILE A 76 1.67 3.54 -13.68
C ILE A 76 0.26 4.08 -13.91
N VAL A 77 -0.50 3.38 -14.74
CA VAL A 77 -1.95 3.57 -14.83
C VAL A 77 -2.61 2.41 -14.07
N LEU A 78 -3.25 2.72 -12.95
CA LEU A 78 -3.96 1.74 -12.13
C LEU A 78 -5.33 1.48 -12.73
N LYS A 79 -5.51 0.33 -13.38
CA LYS A 79 -6.81 -0.13 -13.88
C LYS A 79 -7.70 -0.57 -12.73
N ASN A 80 -9.01 -0.50 -12.90
CA ASN A 80 -9.93 -1.11 -11.94
C ASN A 80 -9.68 -2.63 -11.85
N GLY A 81 -9.62 -3.17 -10.63
CA GLY A 81 -9.30 -4.56 -10.36
C GLY A 81 -7.82 -4.82 -10.12
N SER A 82 -7.33 -5.97 -10.59
CA SER A 82 -5.96 -6.45 -10.36
C SER A 82 -4.97 -5.81 -11.33
N ASN A 83 -3.82 -5.39 -10.79
CA ASN A 83 -2.69 -4.85 -11.52
C ASN A 83 -1.43 -5.57 -11.02
N GLU A 84 -0.46 -5.73 -11.92
CA GLU A 84 0.87 -6.22 -11.58
C GLU A 84 1.88 -5.20 -12.12
N ILE A 85 2.84 -4.83 -11.29
CA ILE A 85 3.95 -3.98 -11.70
C ILE A 85 5.26 -4.77 -11.53
N VAL A 86 6.17 -4.53 -12.46
CA VAL A 86 7.49 -5.16 -12.47
C VAL A 86 8.52 -4.04 -12.30
N ILE A 87 9.28 -4.13 -11.21
CA ILE A 87 10.28 -3.13 -10.83
C ILE A 87 11.67 -3.79 -10.91
N PRO A 88 12.56 -3.33 -11.81
CA PRO A 88 13.91 -3.87 -11.90
C PRO A 88 14.71 -3.64 -10.61
N ALA A 89 15.19 -4.72 -9.99
CA ALA A 89 15.96 -4.68 -8.75
C ALA A 89 17.06 -5.73 -8.80
N LYS A 90 18.31 -5.32 -9.03
CA LYS A 90 19.45 -6.25 -9.03
C LYS A 90 19.99 -6.39 -7.62
N LEU A 91 19.44 -7.34 -6.88
CA LEU A 91 19.80 -7.59 -5.48
C LEU A 91 20.76 -8.78 -5.37
N ALA A 92 21.74 -8.67 -4.50
CA ALA A 92 22.60 -9.79 -4.12
C ALA A 92 21.81 -10.79 -3.24
N PRO A 93 22.29 -12.03 -3.07
CA PRO A 93 21.68 -12.96 -2.11
C PRO A 93 21.68 -12.36 -0.70
N GLY A 94 20.53 -12.35 -0.03
CA GLY A 94 20.39 -11.62 1.23
C GLY A 94 18.96 -11.45 1.72
N ARG A 95 18.82 -10.73 2.83
CA ARG A 95 17.52 -10.38 3.43
C ARG A 95 17.27 -8.90 3.21
N TYR A 96 16.07 -8.56 2.75
CA TYR A 96 15.73 -7.17 2.44
C TYR A 96 14.40 -6.78 3.04
N LYS A 97 14.26 -5.48 3.34
CA LYS A 97 13.02 -4.83 3.70
C LYS A 97 12.65 -3.82 2.62
N LEU A 98 11.42 -3.91 2.14
CA LEU A 98 10.85 -3.08 1.09
C LEU A 98 9.86 -2.11 1.71
N TYR A 99 10.01 -0.83 1.42
CA TYR A 99 9.06 0.22 1.76
C TYR A 99 8.36 0.60 0.45
N LEU A 100 7.08 0.25 0.34
CA LEU A 100 6.30 0.46 -0.87
C LEU A 100 5.24 1.52 -0.64
N TYR A 101 5.09 2.42 -1.59
CA TYR A 101 4.13 3.51 -1.56
C TYR A 101 3.36 3.62 -2.89
N ILE A 102 2.04 3.79 -2.81
CA ILE A 102 1.20 4.21 -3.93
C ILE A 102 0.87 5.69 -3.71
N LEU A 103 1.34 6.53 -4.62
CA LEU A 103 1.10 7.96 -4.66
C LEU A 103 0.06 8.25 -5.74
N LYS A 104 -1.10 8.77 -5.33
CA LYS A 104 -2.18 9.17 -6.25
C LYS A 104 -2.52 10.64 -6.05
N PRO A 105 -2.74 11.43 -7.12
CA PRO A 105 -3.21 12.80 -7.00
C PRO A 105 -4.54 12.87 -6.23
N GLY A 106 -4.61 13.67 -5.17
CA GLY A 106 -5.85 13.94 -4.43
C GLY A 106 -6.38 12.79 -3.54
N GLU A 107 -5.69 11.65 -3.49
CA GLU A 107 -6.01 10.54 -2.59
C GLU A 107 -4.97 10.39 -1.46
N ARG A 108 -5.35 9.67 -0.39
CA ARG A 108 -4.38 9.27 0.63
C ARG A 108 -3.40 8.25 0.05
N GLN A 109 -2.14 8.42 0.42
CA GLN A 109 -1.06 7.50 0.08
C GLN A 109 -1.28 6.14 0.76
N THR A 110 -1.21 5.06 -0.02
CA THR A 110 -1.15 3.71 0.52
C THR A 110 0.31 3.35 0.74
N ALA A 111 0.66 2.85 1.93
CA ALA A 111 1.99 2.42 2.26
C ALA A 111 1.98 1.00 2.81
N THR A 112 2.98 0.20 2.49
CA THR A 112 3.20 -1.08 3.15
C THR A 112 4.69 -1.39 3.25
N ILE A 113 5.04 -2.21 4.26
CA ILE A 113 6.37 -2.79 4.39
C ILE A 113 6.28 -4.28 4.08
N ARG A 114 7.26 -4.79 3.35
CA ARG A 114 7.40 -6.22 3.04
C ARG A 114 8.83 -6.66 3.28
N ASP A 115 9.00 -7.88 3.76
CA ASP A 115 10.31 -8.50 3.89
C ASP A 115 10.45 -9.55 2.77
N ILE A 116 11.62 -9.59 2.14
CA ILE A 116 11.94 -10.60 1.12
C ILE A 116 13.30 -11.25 1.43
N VAL A 117 13.48 -12.43 0.87
CA VAL A 117 14.78 -13.13 0.83
C VAL A 117 15.09 -13.38 -0.63
N VAL A 118 16.31 -13.00 -1.03
CA VAL A 118 16.86 -13.19 -2.37
C VAL A 118 17.87 -14.33 -2.33
#